data_AF-A0A1E8F8D1-F1
#
_entry.id   AF-A0A1E8F8D1-F1
#
_cell.length_a   1.000
_cell.length_b   1.000
_cell.length_c   1.000
_cell.angle_alpha   90.00
_cell.angle_beta   90.00
_cell.angle_gamma   90.00
#
_symmetry.space_group_name_H-M   'P 1'
#
loop_
_entity.id
_entity.type
_entity.pdbx_description
1 polymer ?
#
loop_
_entity_poly.entity_id
_entity_poly.type
_entity_poly.pdbx_seq_one_letter_code
_entity_poly.pdbx_strand_id
1 'polypeptide(L)'
;MWCAECESIDDYFFAETYFWLFVPTEETLHKVVSLATASNCPVAQTAEHCVRVQVENPGIGAFLNHLCGGLEGPEFGRTKVTTTPTPENPDIKAIGRITTAEILVRRYQAQWLTTAIDNHAYESWFQPIVVAGGAIDAPAIFAHESLFRLFDEENSLIPPAFAFSLAEQSDLLFALDLTARRSAVEYFSRAKLKGKVFINFNPSSIYDPAYCLRATASAIHQLGLKPADVVFEIVETHRAQDMNHLKGILAFYRKSGFGVAIDDIGSGWSGLNLLEQLRPDYVKIDMELISGIDTNHYKQVIVKHLIEIARQNGVRVIAEGIENEQEALMLTELGADYLQGYFFARPKRFSDRISDEERQAIYDSVSPIEQAMRAPLAK
;
A
#
# COMPACT_ATOMS: atom_id res chain seq x y z
N MET A 1 -9.42 -1.30 -15.31
CA MET A 1 -9.01 -0.39 -14.21
C MET A 1 -7.95 0.52 -14.79
N TRP A 2 -8.31 1.70 -15.29
CA TRP A 2 -7.38 2.59 -16.03
C TRP A 2 -6.91 3.69 -15.09
N CYS A 3 -5.65 3.62 -14.64
CA CYS A 3 -4.96 4.77 -14.08
C CYS A 3 -3.95 5.20 -15.14
N ALA A 4 -4.07 6.44 -15.63
CA ALA A 4 -3.16 6.98 -16.64
C ALA A 4 -1.70 7.07 -16.15
N GLU A 5 -1.47 7.00 -14.83
CA GLU A 5 -0.13 6.99 -14.23
C GLU A 5 0.44 5.57 -14.05
N CYS A 6 -0.44 4.54 -14.03
CA CYS A 6 -0.07 3.12 -13.90
C CYS A 6 -0.01 2.42 -15.27
N GLU A 7 0.38 3.14 -16.34
CA GLU A 7 0.67 2.52 -17.63
C GLU A 7 1.62 1.34 -17.47
N SER A 8 1.38 0.28 -18.26
CA SER A 8 2.25 -0.90 -18.25
C SER A 8 3.65 -0.45 -18.62
N ILE A 9 4.61 -0.80 -17.77
CA ILE A 9 6.02 -0.58 -18.04
C ILE A 9 6.45 -1.29 -19.34
N ASP A 10 5.74 -2.33 -19.76
CA ASP A 10 5.99 -3.03 -21.02
C ASP A 10 5.77 -2.15 -22.25
N ASP A 11 4.93 -1.11 -22.15
CA ASP A 11 4.73 -0.16 -23.25
C ASP A 11 6.00 0.65 -23.55
N TYR A 12 6.98 0.66 -22.64
CA TYR A 12 8.28 1.31 -22.84
C TYR A 12 9.29 0.41 -23.57
N PHE A 13 9.04 -0.89 -23.69
CA PHE A 13 10.03 -1.83 -24.19
C PHE A 13 9.56 -2.53 -25.46
N PHE A 14 10.42 -2.51 -26.47
CA PHE A 14 10.17 -3.09 -27.78
C PHE A 14 11.24 -4.13 -28.09
N ALA A 15 11.10 -4.83 -29.23
CA ALA A 15 12.17 -5.70 -29.74
C ALA A 15 13.48 -4.91 -29.92
N GLU A 16 13.36 -3.73 -30.51
CA GLU A 16 14.40 -2.70 -30.63
C GLU A 16 13.92 -1.44 -29.91
N THR A 17 14.54 -1.11 -28.78
CA THR A 17 14.13 0.04 -27.97
C THR A 17 15.08 1.20 -28.16
N TYR A 18 14.55 2.35 -28.60
CA TYR A 18 15.29 3.60 -28.68
C TYR A 18 14.95 4.46 -27.46
N PHE A 19 15.86 4.53 -26.51
CA PHE A 19 15.73 5.38 -25.32
C PHE A 19 16.11 6.81 -25.66
N TRP A 20 15.18 7.74 -25.43
CA TRP A 20 15.40 9.17 -25.59
C TRP A 20 15.60 9.79 -24.21
N LEU A 21 16.86 10.08 -23.87
CA LEU A 21 17.26 10.59 -22.57
C LEU A 21 17.50 12.10 -22.66
N PHE A 22 16.68 12.86 -21.96
CA PHE A 22 16.85 14.31 -21.79
C PHE A 22 17.49 14.57 -20.44
N VAL A 23 18.75 15.00 -20.47
CA VAL A 23 19.61 15.08 -19.29
C VAL A 23 19.72 16.52 -18.77
N PRO A 24 19.93 16.73 -17.45
CA PRO A 24 19.95 18.08 -16.87
C PRO A 24 21.21 18.89 -17.18
N THR A 25 22.32 18.23 -17.54
CA THR A 25 23.63 18.89 -17.78
C THR A 25 24.41 18.22 -18.90
N GLU A 26 25.38 18.94 -19.49
CA GLU A 26 26.34 18.36 -20.45
C GLU A 26 27.22 17.26 -19.82
N GLU A 27 27.56 17.39 -18.54
CA GLU A 27 28.33 16.36 -17.82
C GLU A 27 27.54 15.05 -17.76
N THR A 28 26.25 15.13 -17.44
CA THR A 28 25.34 13.98 -17.47
C THR A 28 25.24 13.37 -18.86
N LEU A 29 25.22 14.21 -19.90
CA LEU A 29 25.21 13.75 -21.29
C LEU A 29 26.44 12.89 -21.58
N HIS A 30 27.63 13.36 -21.21
CA HIS A 30 28.88 12.62 -21.41
C HIS A 30 28.91 11.29 -20.64
N LYS A 31 28.36 11.25 -19.42
CA LYS A 31 28.23 10.01 -18.65
C LYS A 31 27.34 9.00 -19.36
N VAL A 32 26.15 9.42 -19.81
CA VAL A 32 25.21 8.56 -20.55
C VAL A 32 25.83 8.02 -21.84
N VAL A 33 26.52 8.86 -22.62
CA VAL A 33 27.20 8.44 -23.85
C VAL A 33 28.31 7.42 -23.53
N SER A 34 29.12 7.67 -22.50
CA SER A 34 30.21 6.77 -22.09
C SER A 34 29.67 5.41 -21.64
N LEU A 35 28.57 5.42 -20.88
CA LEU A 35 27.88 4.24 -20.39
C LEU A 35 27.27 3.41 -21.52
N ALA A 36 26.58 4.05 -22.46
CA ALA A 36 26.01 3.40 -23.64
C ALA A 36 27.13 2.77 -24.49
N THR A 37 28.24 3.49 -24.69
CA THR A 37 29.41 2.99 -25.43
C THR A 37 30.04 1.78 -24.73
N ALA A 38 30.21 1.83 -23.40
CA ALA A 38 30.74 0.71 -22.61
C ALA A 38 29.81 -0.52 -22.64
N SER A 39 28.51 -0.31 -22.85
CA SER A 39 27.50 -1.36 -22.98
C SER A 39 27.33 -1.87 -24.43
N ASN A 40 28.16 -1.39 -25.38
CA ASN A 40 28.02 -1.65 -26.82
C ASN A 40 26.65 -1.25 -27.40
N CYS A 41 25.97 -0.28 -26.81
CA CYS A 41 24.69 0.24 -27.29
C CYS A 41 24.94 1.39 -28.27
N PRO A 42 24.42 1.35 -29.52
CA PRO A 42 24.52 2.47 -30.45
C PRO A 42 23.93 3.74 -29.83
N VAL A 43 24.71 4.82 -29.82
CA VAL A 43 24.33 6.09 -29.19
C VAL A 43 24.50 7.26 -30.16
N ALA A 44 23.54 8.18 -30.17
CA ALA A 44 23.60 9.40 -30.95
C ALA A 44 23.09 10.59 -30.12
N GLN A 45 23.87 11.67 -30.07
CA GLN A 45 23.38 12.94 -29.54
C GLN A 45 22.46 13.59 -30.58
N THR A 46 21.20 13.81 -30.21
CA THR A 46 20.16 14.32 -31.11
C THR A 46 19.87 15.81 -30.88
N ALA A 47 20.20 16.33 -29.69
CA ALA A 47 20.15 17.75 -29.34
C ALA A 47 21.15 18.09 -28.21
N GLU A 48 21.23 19.36 -27.82
CA GLU A 48 22.15 19.88 -26.77
C GLU A 48 22.09 19.09 -25.45
N HIS A 49 20.89 18.68 -25.04
CA HIS A 49 20.66 17.89 -23.82
C HIS A 49 19.90 16.59 -24.07
N CYS A 50 19.93 16.07 -25.31
CA CYS A 50 19.21 14.85 -25.66
C CYS A 50 20.12 13.83 -26.32
N VAL A 51 20.07 12.59 -25.81
CA VAL A 51 20.79 11.44 -26.34
C VAL A 51 19.79 10.33 -26.64
N ARG A 52 19.95 9.71 -27.81
CA ARG A 52 19.24 8.49 -28.18
C ARG A 52 20.16 7.29 -28.05
N VAL A 53 19.75 6.29 -27.26
CA VAL A 53 20.47 5.01 -27.10
C VAL A 53 19.61 3.89 -27.65
N GLN A 54 20.15 3.06 -28.55
CA GLN A 54 19.49 1.86 -29.06
C GLN A 54 19.88 0.66 -28.20
N VAL A 55 18.88 -0.10 -27.75
CA VAL A 55 19.08 -1.31 -26.95
C VAL A 55 18.11 -2.38 -27.44
N GLU A 56 18.64 -3.56 -27.77
CA GLU A 56 17.84 -4.74 -28.06
C GLU A 56 17.20 -5.28 -26.79
N ASN A 57 16.02 -5.91 -26.90
CA ASN A 57 15.25 -6.39 -25.75
C ASN A 57 16.07 -7.16 -24.68
N PRO A 58 16.94 -8.13 -25.04
CA PRO A 58 17.75 -8.85 -24.04
C PRO A 58 18.74 -7.97 -23.26
N GLY A 59 19.12 -6.82 -23.83
CA GLY A 59 20.07 -5.86 -23.23
C GLY A 59 19.43 -4.78 -22.35
N ILE A 60 18.10 -4.65 -22.36
CA ILE A 60 17.39 -3.57 -21.65
C ILE A 60 17.71 -3.58 -20.16
N GLY A 61 17.63 -4.74 -19.50
CA GLY A 61 17.92 -4.84 -18.07
C GLY A 61 19.35 -4.44 -17.71
N ALA A 62 20.33 -4.85 -18.52
CA ALA A 62 21.72 -4.46 -18.31
C ALA A 62 21.92 -2.95 -18.48
N PHE A 63 21.32 -2.36 -19.52
CA PHE A 63 21.39 -0.92 -19.77
C PHE A 63 20.76 -0.10 -18.63
N LEU A 64 19.56 -0.48 -18.18
CA LEU A 64 18.87 0.20 -17.07
C LEU A 64 19.65 0.08 -15.75
N ASN A 65 20.26 -1.08 -15.48
CA ASN A 65 21.12 -1.26 -14.31
C ASN A 65 22.38 -0.39 -14.38
N HIS A 66 23.02 -0.30 -15.56
CA HIS A 66 24.13 0.62 -15.75
C HIS A 66 23.69 2.07 -15.53
N LEU A 67 22.53 2.46 -16.06
CA LEU A 67 21.99 3.83 -15.89
C LEU A 67 21.79 4.16 -14.40
N CYS A 68 21.25 3.22 -13.63
CA CYS A 68 21.09 3.35 -12.18
C CYS A 68 22.43 3.49 -11.44
N GLY A 69 23.46 2.75 -11.87
CA GLY A 69 24.79 2.80 -11.26
C GLY A 69 25.65 3.98 -11.73
N GLY A 70 25.31 4.59 -12.87
CA GLY A 70 26.10 5.63 -13.51
C GLY A 70 25.60 7.06 -13.29
N LEU A 71 24.35 7.24 -12.84
CA LEU A 71 23.76 8.55 -12.55
C LEU A 71 23.48 8.70 -11.05
N GLU A 72 23.80 9.86 -10.47
CA GLU A 72 23.74 10.07 -9.02
C GLU A 72 22.57 10.99 -8.60
N GLY A 73 21.75 10.54 -7.65
CA GLY A 73 20.77 11.35 -6.93
C GLY A 73 19.95 12.31 -7.82
N PRO A 74 20.13 13.65 -7.70
CA PRO A 74 19.38 14.63 -8.49
C PRO A 74 19.54 14.51 -10.01
N GLU A 75 20.68 13.99 -10.48
CA GLU A 75 20.96 13.77 -11.90
C GLU A 75 20.01 12.71 -12.48
N PHE A 76 19.85 11.60 -11.74
CA PHE A 76 19.02 10.48 -12.14
C PHE A 76 17.52 10.85 -12.10
N GLY A 77 17.09 11.47 -11.00
CA GLY A 77 15.69 11.90 -10.83
C GLY A 77 15.25 13.03 -11.76
N ARG A 78 16.20 13.80 -12.34
CA ARG A 78 15.88 14.88 -13.29
C ARG A 78 16.06 14.49 -14.75
N THR A 79 16.78 13.42 -15.04
CA THR A 79 16.87 12.90 -16.40
C THR A 79 15.51 12.39 -16.83
N LYS A 80 14.94 12.95 -17.90
CA LYS A 80 13.66 12.51 -18.47
C LYS A 80 13.90 11.47 -19.54
N VAL A 81 12.99 10.51 -19.63
CA VAL A 81 13.08 9.40 -20.57
C VAL A 81 11.74 9.11 -21.23
N THR A 82 11.80 8.78 -22.51
CA THR A 82 10.73 8.10 -23.25
C THR A 82 11.37 7.10 -24.21
N THR A 83 10.57 6.22 -24.82
CA THR A 83 11.05 5.19 -25.72
C THR A 83 10.22 5.10 -27.00
N THR A 84 10.86 4.66 -28.08
CA THR A 84 10.23 4.39 -29.37
C THR A 84 10.70 3.06 -29.96
N PRO A 85 9.90 2.39 -30.82
CA PRO A 85 10.31 1.17 -31.52
C PRO A 85 11.18 1.45 -32.77
N THR A 86 11.28 2.72 -33.20
CA THR A 86 12.04 3.16 -34.37
C THR A 86 12.94 4.34 -34.00
N PRO A 87 13.99 4.63 -34.78
CA PRO A 87 14.88 5.77 -34.52
C PRO A 87 14.25 7.13 -34.85
N GLU A 88 13.00 7.16 -35.36
CA GLU A 88 12.27 8.37 -35.68
C GLU A 88 11.93 9.17 -34.41
N ASN A 89 11.72 10.48 -34.57
CA ASN A 89 11.42 11.35 -33.44
C ASN A 89 10.19 10.85 -32.65
N PRO A 90 10.17 11.01 -31.30
CA PRO A 90 9.04 10.62 -30.47
C PRO A 90 7.72 11.24 -30.94
N ASP A 91 6.70 10.41 -31.12
CA ASP A 91 5.34 10.85 -31.44
C ASP A 91 4.60 11.36 -30.19
N ILE A 92 3.36 11.83 -30.36
CA ILE A 92 2.54 12.35 -29.25
C ILE A 92 2.35 11.27 -28.16
N LYS A 93 2.26 9.99 -28.53
CA LYS A 93 2.12 8.90 -27.57
C LYS A 93 3.40 8.71 -26.76
N ALA A 94 4.57 8.73 -27.38
CA ALA A 94 5.84 8.67 -26.66
C ALA A 94 6.03 9.90 -25.76
N ILE A 95 5.62 11.10 -26.20
CA ILE A 95 5.68 12.32 -25.38
C ILE A 95 4.76 12.22 -24.16
N GLY A 96 3.55 11.67 -24.31
CA GLY A 96 2.62 11.45 -23.19
C GLY A 96 3.15 10.50 -22.12
N ARG A 97 4.17 9.69 -22.46
CA ARG A 97 4.80 8.69 -21.61
C ARG A 97 6.18 9.12 -21.10
N ILE A 98 6.47 10.41 -21.11
CA ILE A 98 7.74 10.90 -20.55
C ILE A 98 7.71 10.72 -19.03
N THR A 99 8.70 10.00 -18.51
CA THR A 99 8.93 9.83 -17.06
C THR A 99 10.36 10.21 -16.70
N THR A 100 10.77 10.03 -15.44
CA THR A 100 12.19 10.15 -15.04
C THR A 100 12.91 8.83 -15.27
N ALA A 101 14.22 8.89 -15.54
CA ALA A 101 15.05 7.70 -15.63
C ALA A 101 14.99 6.89 -14.33
N GLU A 102 14.94 7.57 -13.18
CA GLU A 102 14.77 6.94 -11.86
C GLU A 102 13.48 6.13 -11.77
N ILE A 103 12.33 6.71 -12.14
CA ILE A 103 11.04 6.01 -12.11
C ILE A 103 11.03 4.86 -13.12
N LEU A 104 11.54 5.06 -14.34
CA LEU A 104 11.57 4.01 -15.36
C LEU A 104 12.36 2.78 -14.90
N VAL A 105 13.56 2.98 -14.35
CA VAL A 105 14.39 1.89 -13.84
C VAL A 105 13.72 1.19 -12.67
N ARG A 106 13.15 1.95 -11.73
CA ARG A 106 12.46 1.37 -10.57
C ARG A 106 11.22 0.57 -10.97
N ARG A 107 10.43 1.07 -11.92
CA ARG A 107 9.32 0.32 -12.52
C ARG A 107 9.79 -0.95 -13.22
N TYR A 108 10.90 -0.92 -13.93
CA TYR A 108 11.50 -2.12 -14.51
C TYR A 108 11.87 -3.14 -13.42
N GLN A 109 12.54 -2.69 -12.35
CA GLN A 109 12.89 -3.55 -11.21
C GLN A 109 11.65 -4.05 -10.44
N ALA A 110 10.55 -3.32 -10.48
CA ALA A 110 9.27 -3.67 -9.88
C ALA A 110 8.32 -4.42 -10.84
N GLN A 111 8.77 -4.85 -12.02
CA GLN A 111 7.93 -5.61 -12.95
C GLN A 111 7.30 -6.84 -12.29
N TRP A 112 8.10 -7.58 -11.51
CA TRP A 112 7.62 -8.75 -10.77
C TRP A 112 6.46 -8.42 -9.83
N LEU A 113 6.40 -7.19 -9.27
CA LEU A 113 5.31 -6.76 -8.39
C LEU A 113 4.01 -6.62 -9.17
N THR A 114 4.08 -6.03 -10.37
CA THR A 114 2.92 -5.91 -11.27
C THR A 114 2.46 -7.28 -11.73
N THR A 115 3.40 -8.14 -12.16
CA THR A 115 3.14 -9.54 -12.50
C THR A 115 2.49 -10.30 -11.35
N ALA A 116 2.96 -10.11 -10.11
CA ALA A 116 2.38 -10.74 -8.93
C ALA A 116 0.95 -10.24 -8.64
N ILE A 117 0.68 -8.94 -8.84
CA ILE A 117 -0.67 -8.37 -8.71
C ILE A 117 -1.60 -8.95 -9.79
N ASP A 118 -1.16 -8.95 -11.04
CA ASP A 118 -1.94 -9.43 -12.19
C ASP A 118 -2.21 -10.93 -12.13
N ASN A 119 -1.24 -11.72 -11.67
CA ASN A 119 -1.39 -13.16 -11.44
C ASN A 119 -2.09 -13.49 -10.12
N HIS A 120 -2.55 -12.48 -9.36
CA HIS A 120 -3.18 -12.66 -8.06
C HIS A 120 -2.33 -13.48 -7.07
N ALA A 121 -1.00 -13.32 -7.12
CA ALA A 121 -0.02 -13.95 -6.24
C ALA A 121 0.01 -13.25 -4.87
N TYR A 122 -1.16 -13.08 -4.26
CA TYR A 122 -1.32 -12.47 -2.94
C TYR A 122 -2.46 -13.14 -2.16
N GLU A 123 -2.42 -12.98 -0.85
CA GLU A 123 -3.45 -13.43 0.09
C GLU A 123 -3.60 -12.41 1.23
N SER A 124 -4.72 -12.42 1.94
CA SER A 124 -4.84 -11.74 3.23
C SER A 124 -4.91 -12.76 4.37
N TRP A 125 -4.05 -12.59 5.37
CA TRP A 125 -4.10 -13.36 6.61
C TRP A 125 -4.78 -12.54 7.69
N PHE A 126 -5.42 -13.22 8.64
CA PHE A 126 -6.20 -12.53 9.67
C PHE A 126 -5.64 -12.81 11.05
N GLN A 127 -5.53 -11.75 11.85
CA GLN A 127 -5.25 -11.84 13.28
C GLN A 127 -6.47 -11.37 14.07
N PRO A 128 -6.97 -12.15 15.04
CA PRO A 128 -8.13 -11.75 15.81
C PRO A 128 -7.78 -10.64 16.81
N ILE A 129 -8.74 -9.73 16.97
CA ILE A 129 -8.80 -8.69 17.99
C ILE A 129 -9.93 -9.09 18.94
N VAL A 130 -9.61 -9.25 20.22
CA VAL A 130 -10.54 -9.81 21.22
C VAL A 130 -11.01 -8.75 22.21
N VAL A 131 -12.19 -8.97 22.80
CA VAL A 131 -12.74 -8.10 23.85
C VAL A 131 -11.94 -8.29 25.15
N ALA A 132 -11.46 -7.18 25.74
CA ALA A 132 -10.77 -7.20 27.03
C ALA A 132 -11.71 -7.61 28.17
N GLY A 133 -11.18 -8.28 29.19
CA GLY A 133 -11.95 -8.75 30.36
C GLY A 133 -12.92 -9.90 30.11
N GLY A 134 -12.91 -10.50 28.90
CA GLY A 134 -13.62 -11.74 28.61
C GLY A 134 -12.91 -12.99 29.15
N ALA A 135 -13.48 -14.16 28.88
CA ALA A 135 -12.84 -15.44 29.21
C ALA A 135 -11.54 -15.61 28.40
N ILE A 136 -10.43 -15.89 29.08
CA ILE A 136 -9.10 -16.02 28.45
C ILE A 136 -8.99 -17.27 27.58
N ASP A 137 -9.59 -18.39 28.01
CA ASP A 137 -9.54 -19.67 27.28
C ASP A 137 -10.41 -19.66 26.01
N ALA A 138 -11.40 -18.77 25.94
CA ALA A 138 -12.34 -18.65 24.83
C ALA A 138 -12.74 -17.18 24.63
N PRO A 139 -11.79 -16.32 24.20
CA PRO A 139 -12.01 -14.89 24.18
C PRO A 139 -13.01 -14.53 23.07
N ALA A 140 -13.92 -13.61 23.39
CA ALA A 140 -14.89 -13.12 22.41
C ALA A 140 -14.17 -12.30 21.35
N ILE A 141 -14.21 -12.76 20.10
CA ILE A 141 -13.61 -12.05 18.97
C ILE A 141 -14.47 -10.84 18.62
N PHE A 142 -13.87 -9.66 18.67
CA PHE A 142 -14.48 -8.40 18.27
C PHE A 142 -14.29 -8.14 16.77
N ALA A 143 -13.07 -8.34 16.29
CA ALA A 143 -12.67 -8.03 14.93
C ALA A 143 -11.47 -8.88 14.48
N HIS A 144 -11.05 -8.69 13.23
CA HIS A 144 -9.84 -9.26 12.68
C HIS A 144 -9.05 -8.19 11.93
N GLU A 145 -7.75 -8.10 12.16
CA GLU A 145 -6.85 -7.32 11.33
C GLU A 145 -6.46 -8.11 10.08
N SER A 146 -6.61 -7.50 8.90
CA SER A 146 -6.17 -8.04 7.63
C SER A 146 -4.71 -7.67 7.36
N LEU A 147 -3.87 -8.68 7.25
CA LEU A 147 -2.45 -8.55 6.98
C LEU A 147 -2.16 -9.08 5.57
N PHE A 148 -1.80 -8.17 4.66
CA PHE A 148 -1.51 -8.49 3.27
C PHE A 148 -0.26 -9.37 3.15
N ARG A 149 -0.30 -10.36 2.27
CA ARG A 149 0.79 -11.30 1.98
C ARG A 149 0.95 -11.36 0.48
N LEU A 150 2.15 -11.05 0.00
CA LEU A 150 2.50 -11.07 -1.42
C LEU A 150 3.51 -12.18 -1.65
N PHE A 151 3.42 -12.84 -2.80
CA PHE A 151 4.31 -13.93 -3.18
C PHE A 151 5.02 -13.59 -4.50
N ASP A 152 6.27 -14.01 -4.63
CA ASP A 152 6.97 -13.97 -5.92
C ASP A 152 6.63 -15.17 -6.80
N GLU A 153 7.28 -15.26 -7.96
CA GLU A 153 7.10 -16.35 -8.94
C GLU A 153 7.51 -17.73 -8.40
N GLU A 154 8.41 -17.78 -7.41
CA GLU A 154 8.80 -19.00 -6.72
C GLU A 154 7.85 -19.34 -5.55
N ASN A 155 6.76 -18.57 -5.40
CA ASN A 155 5.77 -18.67 -4.33
C ASN A 155 6.40 -18.47 -2.93
N SER A 156 7.49 -17.70 -2.86
CA SER A 156 8.11 -17.24 -1.61
C SER A 156 7.40 -16.01 -1.09
N LEU A 157 7.23 -15.93 0.23
CA LEU A 157 6.55 -14.80 0.87
C LEU A 157 7.45 -13.57 0.87
N ILE A 158 6.95 -12.48 0.28
CA ILE A 158 7.63 -11.19 0.24
C ILE A 158 7.20 -10.35 1.45
N PRO A 159 8.16 -9.76 2.19
CA PRO A 159 7.86 -8.83 3.27
C PRO A 159 7.00 -7.65 2.77
N PRO A 160 5.83 -7.37 3.38
CA PRO A 160 4.96 -6.27 2.93
C PRO A 160 5.67 -4.92 2.93
N ALA A 161 6.47 -4.61 3.96
CA ALA A 161 7.22 -3.35 4.02
C ALA A 161 8.16 -3.15 2.82
N PHE A 162 8.81 -4.23 2.34
CA PHE A 162 9.64 -4.18 1.15
C PHE A 162 8.79 -3.93 -0.11
N ALA A 163 7.68 -4.64 -0.27
CA ALA A 163 6.79 -4.47 -1.41
C ALA A 163 6.19 -3.05 -1.49
N PHE A 164 5.72 -2.51 -0.37
CA PHE A 164 5.17 -1.14 -0.30
C PHE A 164 6.23 -0.07 -0.55
N SER A 165 7.45 -0.24 -0.03
CA SER A 165 8.57 0.67 -0.31
C SER A 165 8.96 0.66 -1.79
N LEU A 166 9.03 -0.53 -2.41
CA LEU A 166 9.29 -0.66 -3.85
C LEU A 166 8.16 -0.03 -4.68
N ALA A 167 6.90 -0.22 -4.26
CA ALA A 167 5.74 0.35 -4.93
C ALA A 167 5.75 1.88 -4.88
N GLU A 168 6.05 2.48 -3.72
CA GLU A 168 6.18 3.94 -3.57
C GLU A 168 7.29 4.50 -4.47
N GLN A 169 8.45 3.85 -4.46
CA GLN A 169 9.59 4.24 -5.29
C GLN A 169 9.33 4.11 -6.80
N SER A 170 8.33 3.32 -7.20
CA SER A 170 8.01 3.00 -8.60
C SER A 170 6.68 3.59 -9.09
N ASP A 171 6.04 4.47 -8.31
CA ASP A 171 4.68 5.00 -8.57
C ASP A 171 3.58 3.92 -8.70
N LEU A 172 3.76 2.78 -8.03
CA LEU A 172 2.80 1.67 -7.98
C LEU A 172 2.04 1.61 -6.65
N LEU A 173 2.28 2.56 -5.74
CA LEU A 173 1.70 2.56 -4.39
C LEU A 173 0.17 2.48 -4.40
N PHE A 174 -0.49 3.26 -5.28
CA PHE A 174 -1.95 3.20 -5.42
C PHE A 174 -2.45 1.82 -5.85
N ALA A 175 -1.80 1.20 -6.83
CA ALA A 175 -2.18 -0.11 -7.34
C ALA A 175 -2.02 -1.20 -6.26
N LEU A 176 -0.90 -1.19 -5.54
CA LEU A 176 -0.64 -2.15 -4.46
C LEU A 176 -1.59 -1.96 -3.28
N ASP A 177 -1.79 -0.72 -2.82
CA ASP A 177 -2.70 -0.40 -1.71
C ASP A 177 -4.15 -0.79 -2.03
N LEU A 178 -4.62 -0.48 -3.24
CA LEU A 178 -5.94 -0.91 -3.70
C LEU A 178 -6.08 -2.43 -3.73
N THR A 179 -5.04 -3.13 -4.20
CA THR A 179 -5.00 -4.60 -4.23
C THR A 179 -5.07 -5.18 -2.82
N ALA A 180 -4.31 -4.63 -1.88
CA ALA A 180 -4.32 -5.04 -0.48
C ALA A 180 -5.71 -4.83 0.16
N ARG A 181 -6.33 -3.67 -0.05
CA ARG A 181 -7.68 -3.39 0.46
C ARG A 181 -8.74 -4.33 -0.12
N ARG A 182 -8.67 -4.64 -1.42
CA ARG A 182 -9.58 -5.59 -2.05
C ARG A 182 -9.39 -7.01 -1.53
N SER A 183 -8.13 -7.46 -1.45
CA SER A 183 -7.76 -8.76 -0.88
C SER A 183 -8.34 -8.92 0.52
N ALA A 184 -8.22 -7.90 1.38
CA ALA A 184 -8.78 -7.93 2.73
C ALA A 184 -10.30 -8.24 2.74
N VAL A 185 -11.08 -7.53 1.92
CA VAL A 185 -12.53 -7.71 1.82
C VAL A 185 -12.89 -9.09 1.25
N GLU A 186 -12.21 -9.49 0.17
CA GLU A 186 -12.43 -10.76 -0.55
C GLU A 186 -12.17 -11.97 0.36
N TYR A 187 -11.01 -12.01 1.01
CA TYR A 187 -10.64 -13.11 1.89
C TYR A 187 -11.46 -13.11 3.19
N PHE A 188 -11.84 -11.95 3.72
CA PHE A 188 -12.66 -11.88 4.94
C PHE A 188 -14.07 -12.46 4.71
N SER A 189 -14.71 -12.09 3.60
CA SER A 189 -16.04 -12.60 3.24
C SER A 189 -16.02 -14.11 3.00
N ARG A 190 -15.03 -14.61 2.25
CA ARG A 190 -14.87 -16.06 1.99
C ARG A 190 -14.58 -16.86 3.24
N ALA A 191 -13.77 -16.30 4.12
CA ALA A 191 -13.47 -16.90 5.40
C ALA A 191 -14.69 -16.97 6.34
N LYS A 192 -15.80 -16.31 5.96
CA LYS A 192 -17.04 -16.19 6.73
C LYS A 192 -16.78 -15.70 8.15
N LEU A 193 -15.71 -14.93 8.31
CA LEU A 193 -15.32 -14.35 9.58
C LEU A 193 -16.43 -13.43 10.07
N LYS A 194 -16.54 -13.36 11.39
CA LYS A 194 -17.54 -12.54 12.08
C LYS A 194 -16.85 -11.37 12.75
N GLY A 195 -17.65 -10.37 13.13
CA GLY A 195 -17.14 -9.12 13.67
C GLY A 195 -16.65 -8.19 12.56
N LYS A 196 -15.76 -7.27 12.93
CA LYS A 196 -15.21 -6.28 11.99
C LYS A 196 -13.95 -6.77 11.30
N VAL A 197 -13.60 -6.14 10.18
CA VAL A 197 -12.29 -6.26 9.53
C VAL A 197 -11.56 -4.92 9.60
N PHE A 198 -10.33 -4.93 10.09
CA PHE A 198 -9.41 -3.80 10.07
C PHE A 198 -8.53 -3.93 8.82
N ILE A 199 -8.50 -2.87 8.01
CA ILE A 199 -7.82 -2.84 6.72
C ILE A 199 -6.86 -1.66 6.71
N ASN A 200 -5.58 -1.98 6.65
CA ASN A 200 -4.50 -1.03 6.47
C ASN A 200 -4.62 -0.27 5.15
N PHE A 201 -4.38 1.05 5.16
CA PHE A 201 -4.23 1.86 3.96
C PHE A 201 -3.17 2.95 4.13
N ASN A 202 -2.45 3.26 3.05
CA ASN A 202 -1.49 4.36 3.03
C ASN A 202 -2.18 5.65 2.53
N PRO A 203 -2.20 6.75 3.30
CA PRO A 203 -2.80 8.02 2.87
C PRO A 203 -2.20 8.60 1.58
N SER A 204 -0.90 8.39 1.33
CA SER A 204 -0.22 8.86 0.11
C SER A 204 -0.72 8.17 -1.16
N SER A 205 -1.38 7.01 -1.01
CA SER A 205 -2.04 6.32 -2.13
C SER A 205 -3.39 6.93 -2.52
N ILE A 206 -3.96 7.81 -1.69
CA ILE A 206 -5.32 8.32 -1.84
C ILE A 206 -5.26 9.78 -2.29
N TYR A 207 -5.28 10.06 -3.59
CA TYR A 207 -5.32 11.45 -4.10
C TYR A 207 -6.74 12.02 -4.17
N ASP A 208 -7.74 11.19 -4.48
CA ASP A 208 -9.16 11.52 -4.43
C ASP A 208 -9.89 10.43 -3.63
N PRO A 209 -10.35 10.72 -2.40
CA PRO A 209 -11.05 9.74 -1.56
C PRO A 209 -12.26 9.11 -2.24
N ALA A 210 -13.00 9.89 -3.04
CA ALA A 210 -14.17 9.40 -3.76
C ALA A 210 -13.79 8.53 -4.96
N TYR A 211 -12.63 8.78 -5.57
CA TYR A 211 -12.10 7.90 -6.61
C TYR A 211 -11.54 6.59 -6.05
N CYS A 212 -10.60 6.70 -5.12
CA CYS A 212 -9.79 5.61 -4.63
C CYS A 212 -10.58 4.59 -3.79
N LEU A 213 -11.66 5.03 -3.12
CA LEU A 213 -12.49 4.14 -2.30
C LEU A 213 -13.49 3.32 -3.12
N ARG A 214 -13.88 3.77 -4.34
CA ARG A 214 -14.98 3.16 -5.10
C ARG A 214 -14.84 1.65 -5.31
N ALA A 215 -13.65 1.20 -5.70
CA ALA A 215 -13.41 -0.20 -5.96
C ALA A 215 -13.52 -1.04 -4.68
N THR A 216 -12.98 -0.58 -3.56
CA THR A 216 -13.13 -1.26 -2.26
C THR A 216 -14.57 -1.24 -1.77
N ALA A 217 -15.28 -0.11 -1.85
CA ALA A 217 -16.68 -0.01 -1.47
C ALA A 217 -17.59 -0.91 -2.33
N SER A 218 -17.31 -1.01 -3.64
CA SER A 218 -18.00 -1.92 -4.55
C SER A 218 -17.78 -3.38 -4.14
N ALA A 219 -16.54 -3.78 -3.84
CA ALA A 219 -16.23 -5.13 -3.37
C ALA A 219 -16.97 -5.46 -2.07
N ILE A 220 -17.00 -4.52 -1.11
CA ILE A 220 -17.71 -4.65 0.17
C ILE A 220 -19.20 -4.93 -0.07
N HIS A 221 -19.85 -4.15 -0.94
CA HIS A 221 -21.26 -4.33 -1.26
C HIS A 221 -21.53 -5.66 -2.00
N GLN A 222 -20.73 -5.99 -3.01
CA GLN A 222 -20.90 -7.22 -3.80
C GLN A 222 -20.74 -8.49 -2.96
N LEU A 223 -19.85 -8.46 -1.97
CA LEU A 223 -19.59 -9.58 -1.07
C LEU A 223 -20.50 -9.62 0.16
N GLY A 224 -21.53 -8.75 0.21
CA GLY A 224 -22.55 -8.73 1.25
C GLY A 224 -22.06 -8.22 2.61
N LEU A 225 -20.88 -7.59 2.66
CA LEU A 225 -20.37 -6.95 3.86
C LEU A 225 -21.02 -5.57 4.04
N LYS A 226 -21.18 -5.15 5.30
CA LYS A 226 -21.69 -3.83 5.62
C LYS A 226 -20.52 -2.86 5.79
N PRO A 227 -20.63 -1.60 5.34
CA PRO A 227 -19.60 -0.59 5.60
C PRO A 227 -19.23 -0.48 7.09
N ALA A 228 -20.22 -0.60 7.98
CA ALA A 228 -20.01 -0.53 9.42
C ALA A 228 -19.15 -1.68 9.99
N ASP A 229 -18.95 -2.76 9.24
CA ASP A 229 -18.10 -3.89 9.62
C ASP A 229 -16.66 -3.73 9.12
N VAL A 230 -16.35 -2.65 8.39
CA VAL A 230 -15.01 -2.36 7.88
C VAL A 230 -14.44 -1.14 8.60
N VAL A 231 -13.23 -1.27 9.11
CA VAL A 231 -12.45 -0.22 9.76
C VAL A 231 -11.19 0.02 8.94
N PHE A 232 -10.98 1.24 8.47
CA PHE A 232 -9.74 1.62 7.78
C PHE A 232 -8.70 2.10 8.77
N GLU A 233 -7.53 1.52 8.71
CA GLU A 233 -6.41 1.75 9.59
C GLU A 233 -5.33 2.53 8.86
N ILE A 234 -4.95 3.68 9.41
CA ILE A 234 -3.89 4.51 8.84
C ILE A 234 -2.55 3.95 9.28
N VAL A 235 -1.77 3.42 8.33
CA VAL A 235 -0.39 2.99 8.60
C VAL A 235 0.53 4.20 8.52
N GLU A 236 1.22 4.53 9.61
CA GLU A 236 2.09 5.71 9.67
C GLU A 236 3.42 5.41 8.95
N THR A 237 3.52 5.74 7.66
CA THR A 237 4.83 5.89 7.01
C THR A 237 4.79 7.11 6.10
N HIS A 238 5.60 8.11 6.46
CA HIS A 238 5.64 9.46 5.91
C HIS A 238 4.47 10.36 6.33
N ARG A 239 4.76 11.21 7.33
CA ARG A 239 4.03 12.44 7.70
C ARG A 239 3.10 12.85 6.57
N ALA A 240 1.79 12.75 6.78
CA ALA A 240 0.82 13.40 5.91
C ALA A 240 1.26 14.86 5.80
N GLN A 241 1.94 15.20 4.70
CA GLN A 241 2.47 16.56 4.51
C GLN A 241 1.30 17.55 4.47
N ASP A 242 0.10 17.04 4.16
CA ASP A 242 -1.16 17.74 4.28
C ASP A 242 -2.14 17.01 5.24
N MET A 243 -2.23 17.53 6.45
CA MET A 243 -3.19 17.09 7.46
C MET A 243 -4.65 17.34 7.05
N ASN A 244 -4.92 18.37 6.22
CA ASN A 244 -6.27 18.64 5.75
C ASN A 244 -6.72 17.57 4.76
N HIS A 245 -5.80 17.11 3.91
CA HIS A 245 -6.05 15.99 3.02
C HIS A 245 -6.42 14.72 3.79
N LEU A 246 -5.64 14.37 4.82
CA LEU A 246 -5.93 13.21 5.67
C LEU A 246 -7.29 13.33 6.37
N LYS A 247 -7.62 14.52 6.92
CA LYS A 247 -8.95 14.79 7.49
C LYS A 247 -10.06 14.61 6.45
N GLY A 248 -9.82 15.02 5.21
CA GLY A 248 -10.73 14.83 4.07
C GLY A 248 -11.00 13.36 3.77
N ILE A 249 -9.94 12.54 3.71
CA ILE A 249 -10.03 11.09 3.52
C ILE A 249 -10.90 10.47 4.63
N LEU A 250 -10.56 10.72 5.90
CA LEU A 250 -11.27 10.10 7.03
C LEU A 250 -12.72 10.57 7.14
N ALA A 251 -12.99 11.86 6.88
CA ALA A 251 -14.35 12.37 6.86
C ALA A 251 -15.19 11.70 5.76
N PHE A 252 -14.61 11.47 4.58
CA PHE A 252 -15.26 10.76 3.50
C PHE A 252 -15.54 9.30 3.86
N TYR A 253 -14.60 8.62 4.51
CA TYR A 253 -14.74 7.22 4.91
C TYR A 253 -15.84 7.06 5.97
N ARG A 254 -15.85 7.91 7.00
CA ARG A 254 -16.92 7.92 8.01
C ARG A 254 -18.29 8.23 7.42
N LYS A 255 -18.39 9.23 6.52
CA LYS A 255 -19.64 9.56 5.83
C LYS A 255 -20.16 8.39 4.99
N SER A 256 -19.26 7.53 4.51
CA SER A 256 -19.59 6.30 3.77
C SER A 256 -19.94 5.11 4.69
N GLY A 257 -19.91 5.31 6.01
CA GLY A 257 -20.31 4.32 7.02
C GLY A 257 -19.19 3.42 7.53
N PHE A 258 -17.93 3.69 7.15
CA PHE A 258 -16.75 2.95 7.63
C PHE A 258 -16.27 3.48 8.98
N GLY A 259 -15.68 2.60 9.79
CA GLY A 259 -14.88 3.03 10.94
C GLY A 259 -13.48 3.45 10.53
N VAL A 260 -12.80 4.23 11.37
CA VAL A 260 -11.39 4.59 11.16
C VAL A 260 -10.56 4.36 12.42
N ALA A 261 -9.33 3.89 12.22
CA ALA A 261 -8.35 3.62 13.26
C ALA A 261 -7.02 4.34 12.99
N ILE A 262 -6.30 4.66 14.06
CA ILE A 262 -4.90 5.08 14.01
C ILE A 262 -4.06 3.94 14.60
N ASP A 263 -3.05 3.51 13.85
CA ASP A 263 -2.08 2.50 14.27
C ASP A 263 -0.91 3.13 15.07
N ASP A 264 -0.18 2.31 15.83
CA ASP A 264 1.11 2.62 16.45
C ASP A 264 1.21 3.88 17.36
N ILE A 265 0.19 4.16 18.19
CA ILE A 265 0.35 5.24 19.18
C ILE A 265 1.32 4.82 20.28
N GLY A 266 2.50 5.47 20.31
CA GLY A 266 3.47 5.32 21.38
C GLY A 266 4.94 5.38 20.97
N SER A 267 5.24 5.11 19.70
CA SER A 267 6.60 5.05 19.14
C SER A 267 7.19 6.42 18.76
N GLY A 268 6.53 7.54 19.11
CA GLY A 268 7.00 8.90 18.82
C GLY A 268 6.07 10.05 19.26
N TRP A 269 6.43 11.29 18.89
CA TRP A 269 5.69 12.52 19.25
C TRP A 269 4.43 12.79 18.39
N SER A 270 4.16 11.98 17.35
CA SER A 270 3.06 12.21 16.39
C SER A 270 1.71 11.64 16.81
N GLY A 271 1.67 10.48 17.50
CA GLY A 271 0.42 9.76 17.78
C GLY A 271 -0.65 10.59 18.51
N LEU A 272 -0.30 11.26 19.61
CA LEU A 272 -1.26 12.09 20.35
C LEU A 272 -1.77 13.30 19.55
N ASN A 273 -0.92 13.88 18.69
CA ASN A 273 -1.33 14.96 17.79
C ASN A 273 -2.32 14.44 16.73
N LEU A 274 -2.10 13.23 16.21
CA LEU A 274 -3.04 12.61 15.26
C LEU A 274 -4.37 12.27 15.94
N LEU A 275 -4.33 11.74 17.17
CA LEU A 275 -5.53 11.45 17.97
C LEU A 275 -6.41 12.71 18.16
N GLU A 276 -5.80 13.83 18.55
CA GLU A 276 -6.50 15.11 18.75
C GLU A 276 -7.12 15.65 17.46
N GLN A 277 -6.36 15.60 16.37
CA GLN A 277 -6.77 16.20 15.10
C GLN A 277 -7.75 15.36 14.29
N LEU A 278 -7.62 14.04 14.34
CA LEU A 278 -8.39 13.10 13.49
C LEU A 278 -9.58 12.46 14.23
N ARG A 279 -9.51 12.39 15.56
CA ARG A 279 -10.55 11.85 16.46
C ARG A 279 -11.10 10.49 15.99
N PRO A 280 -10.24 9.48 15.77
CA PRO A 280 -10.62 8.17 15.21
C PRO A 280 -11.65 7.43 16.06
N ASP A 281 -12.26 6.39 15.50
CA ASP A 281 -13.16 5.50 16.27
C ASP A 281 -12.35 4.53 17.16
N TYR A 282 -11.16 4.18 16.69
CA TYR A 282 -10.22 3.27 17.35
C TYR A 282 -8.81 3.82 17.35
N VAL A 283 -8.03 3.42 18.35
CA VAL A 283 -6.61 3.68 18.42
C VAL A 283 -5.90 2.39 18.83
N LYS A 284 -4.77 2.11 18.21
CA LYS A 284 -3.91 1.00 18.60
C LYS A 284 -2.67 1.50 19.34
N ILE A 285 -2.34 0.84 20.46
CA ILE A 285 -1.14 1.13 21.25
C ILE A 285 -0.07 0.11 20.87
N ASP A 286 1.05 0.62 20.36
CA ASP A 286 2.15 -0.19 19.84
C ASP A 286 2.76 -1.14 20.88
N MET A 287 3.25 -2.28 20.38
CA MET A 287 3.87 -3.35 21.15
C MET A 287 5.07 -2.86 21.99
N GLU A 288 5.81 -1.82 21.59
CA GLU A 288 6.92 -1.30 22.39
C GLU A 288 6.45 -0.81 23.76
N LEU A 289 5.25 -0.21 23.84
CA LEU A 289 4.66 0.21 25.11
C LEU A 289 4.01 -0.96 25.88
N ILE A 290 3.58 -2.01 25.18
CA ILE A 290 2.89 -3.15 25.78
C ILE A 290 3.84 -4.22 26.33
N SER A 291 4.94 -4.51 25.64
CA SER A 291 5.84 -5.60 26.00
C SER A 291 6.42 -5.41 27.41
N GLY A 292 6.20 -6.39 28.29
CA GLY A 292 6.63 -6.36 29.70
C GLY A 292 5.91 -5.33 30.57
N ILE A 293 4.71 -4.87 30.17
CA ILE A 293 3.92 -3.90 30.95
C ILE A 293 3.49 -4.43 32.32
N ASP A 294 3.32 -5.74 32.46
CA ASP A 294 2.95 -6.41 33.71
C ASP A 294 3.95 -6.17 34.85
N THR A 295 5.24 -6.05 34.52
CA THR A 295 6.32 -5.81 35.50
C THR A 295 6.86 -4.38 35.52
N ASN A 296 6.50 -3.56 34.53
CA ASN A 296 7.03 -2.21 34.38
C ASN A 296 6.01 -1.13 34.78
N HIS A 297 6.13 -0.63 36.00
CA HIS A 297 5.25 0.42 36.52
C HIS A 297 5.24 1.70 35.67
N TYR A 298 6.37 2.08 35.07
CA TYR A 298 6.44 3.28 34.24
C TYR A 298 5.61 3.13 32.96
N LYS A 299 5.69 1.96 32.30
CA LYS A 299 4.83 1.63 31.15
C LYS A 299 3.35 1.60 31.55
N GLN A 300 3.01 1.01 32.70
CA GLN A 300 1.63 0.99 33.22
C GLN A 300 1.06 2.41 33.36
N VAL A 301 1.83 3.33 33.96
CA VAL A 301 1.41 4.72 34.14
C VAL A 301 1.17 5.39 32.78
N ILE A 302 2.08 5.24 31.82
CA ILE A 302 1.93 5.85 30.49
C ILE A 302 0.69 5.30 29.78
N VAL A 303 0.59 3.98 29.65
CA VAL A 303 -0.50 3.32 28.91
C VAL A 303 -1.85 3.62 29.56
N LYS A 304 -1.93 3.65 30.90
CA LYS A 304 -3.14 4.06 31.61
C LYS A 304 -3.62 5.45 31.20
N HIS A 305 -2.73 6.43 31.17
CA HIS A 305 -3.11 7.80 30.79
C HIS A 305 -3.47 7.90 29.30
N LEU A 306 -2.79 7.14 28.42
CA LEU A 306 -3.18 7.05 27.01
C LEU A 306 -4.60 6.50 26.84
N ILE A 307 -4.93 5.43 27.59
CA ILE A 307 -6.27 4.84 27.61
C ILE A 307 -7.30 5.87 28.11
N GLU A 308 -7.00 6.57 29.21
CA GLU A 308 -7.89 7.58 29.77
C GLU A 308 -8.14 8.73 28.79
N ILE A 309 -7.10 9.22 28.10
CA ILE A 309 -7.22 10.28 27.07
C ILE A 309 -8.11 9.80 25.93
N ALA A 310 -7.85 8.60 25.38
CA ALA A 310 -8.65 8.04 24.28
C ALA A 310 -10.13 7.91 24.69
N ARG A 311 -10.38 7.30 25.85
CA ARG A 311 -11.74 7.08 26.38
C ARG A 311 -12.49 8.39 26.62
N GLN A 312 -11.86 9.40 27.20
CA GLN A 312 -12.47 10.72 27.43
C GLN A 312 -12.89 11.41 26.13
N ASN A 313 -12.26 11.04 25.00
CA ASN A 313 -12.59 11.54 23.67
C ASN A 313 -13.49 10.57 22.87
N GLY A 314 -14.04 9.53 23.51
CA GLY A 314 -14.92 8.55 22.87
C GLY A 314 -14.22 7.59 21.92
N VAL A 315 -12.89 7.49 21.99
CA VAL A 315 -12.06 6.61 21.15
C VAL A 315 -11.82 5.30 21.90
N ARG A 316 -12.00 4.17 21.21
CA ARG A 316 -11.77 2.82 21.77
C ARG A 316 -10.32 2.39 21.57
N VAL A 317 -9.75 1.74 22.58
CA VAL A 317 -8.33 1.36 22.60
C VAL A 317 -8.16 -0.12 22.31
N ILE A 318 -7.23 -0.41 21.40
CA ILE A 318 -6.71 -1.74 21.10
C ILE A 318 -5.27 -1.77 21.58
N ALA A 319 -4.94 -2.67 22.50
CA ALA A 319 -3.54 -2.90 22.89
C ALA A 319 -2.95 -4.02 22.02
N GLU A 320 -1.75 -3.81 21.50
CA GLU A 320 -1.10 -4.74 20.57
C GLU A 320 0.13 -5.44 21.11
N GLY A 321 0.47 -6.56 20.49
CA GLY A 321 1.69 -7.31 20.79
C GLY A 321 1.66 -8.04 22.13
N ILE A 322 0.47 -8.42 22.63
CA ILE A 322 0.36 -9.24 23.84
C ILE A 322 0.97 -10.63 23.59
N GLU A 323 1.97 -11.00 24.39
CA GLU A 323 2.67 -12.29 24.29
C GLU A 323 2.30 -13.26 25.42
N ASN A 324 1.81 -12.75 26.56
CA ASN A 324 1.45 -13.58 27.71
C ASN A 324 0.17 -13.13 28.44
N GLU A 325 -0.29 -13.98 29.35
CA GLU A 325 -1.51 -13.78 30.12
C GLU A 325 -1.42 -12.57 31.08
N GLN A 326 -0.25 -12.36 31.69
CA GLN A 326 -0.03 -11.29 32.66
C GLN A 326 -0.15 -9.90 32.02
N GLU A 327 0.36 -9.74 30.81
CA GLU A 327 0.17 -8.52 29.99
C GLU A 327 -1.31 -8.29 29.68
N ALA A 328 -2.04 -9.34 29.29
CA ALA A 328 -3.48 -9.25 28.98
C ALA A 328 -4.31 -8.83 30.20
N LEU A 329 -4.01 -9.40 31.37
CA LEU A 329 -4.65 -9.06 32.64
C LEU A 329 -4.35 -7.60 33.02
N MET A 330 -3.08 -7.20 32.98
CA MET A 330 -2.66 -5.82 33.27
C MET A 330 -3.38 -4.83 32.35
N LEU A 331 -3.43 -5.07 31.04
CA LEU A 331 -4.10 -4.16 30.10
C LEU A 331 -5.61 -4.08 30.30
N THR A 332 -6.23 -5.19 30.71
CA THR A 332 -7.63 -5.21 31.11
C THR A 332 -7.85 -4.34 32.35
N GLU A 333 -6.98 -4.44 33.37
CA GLU A 333 -7.03 -3.61 34.58
C GLU A 333 -6.83 -2.12 34.30
N LEU A 334 -5.93 -1.78 33.37
CA LEU A 334 -5.71 -0.41 32.91
C LEU A 334 -6.87 0.12 32.05
N GLY A 335 -7.74 -0.78 31.56
CA GLY A 335 -8.97 -0.44 30.87
C GLY A 335 -8.87 -0.41 29.35
N ALA A 336 -7.99 -1.18 28.72
CA ALA A 336 -8.07 -1.39 27.27
C ALA A 336 -9.45 -1.97 26.90
N ASP A 337 -10.02 -1.58 25.75
CA ASP A 337 -11.30 -2.11 25.28
C ASP A 337 -11.11 -3.45 24.57
N TYR A 338 -10.01 -3.56 23.81
CA TYR A 338 -9.67 -4.71 23.00
C TYR A 338 -8.18 -5.06 23.10
N LEU A 339 -7.86 -6.32 22.84
CA LEU A 339 -6.50 -6.86 22.91
C LEU A 339 -6.17 -7.63 21.61
N GLN A 340 -4.93 -7.53 21.15
CA GLN A 340 -4.42 -8.26 20.00
C GLN A 340 -2.97 -8.71 20.25
N GLY A 341 -2.68 -9.97 19.98
CA GLY A 341 -1.33 -10.50 20.22
C GLY A 341 -1.19 -11.99 20.01
N TYR A 342 0.05 -12.46 19.99
CA TYR A 342 0.37 -13.87 19.77
C TYR A 342 -0.11 -14.78 20.91
N PHE A 343 -0.31 -14.23 22.10
CA PHE A 343 -0.98 -14.91 23.21
C PHE A 343 -2.35 -15.48 22.80
N PHE A 344 -3.14 -14.69 22.06
CA PHE A 344 -4.46 -15.11 21.58
C PHE A 344 -4.36 -15.92 20.29
N ALA A 345 -3.72 -15.33 19.27
CA ALA A 345 -3.42 -16.01 18.02
C ALA A 345 -2.41 -15.22 17.20
N ARG A 346 -1.55 -15.97 16.49
CA ARG A 346 -0.77 -15.43 15.37
C ARG A 346 -1.69 -15.17 14.18
N PRO A 347 -1.30 -14.26 13.25
CA PRO A 347 -1.91 -14.15 11.93
C PRO A 347 -1.96 -15.52 11.26
N LYS A 348 -3.14 -15.93 10.81
CA LYS A 348 -3.32 -17.23 10.16
C LYS A 348 -3.84 -17.05 8.75
N ARG A 349 -3.33 -17.93 7.88
CA ARG A 349 -3.87 -18.16 6.55
C ARG A 349 -5.27 -18.76 6.66
N PHE A 350 -6.19 -18.29 5.83
CA PHE A 350 -7.44 -19.00 5.61
C PHE A 350 -7.21 -20.15 4.61
N SER A 351 -7.60 -21.38 4.97
CA SER A 351 -7.18 -22.61 4.26
C SER A 351 -7.72 -22.75 2.84
N ASP A 352 -8.83 -22.08 2.52
CA ASP A 352 -9.46 -22.20 1.20
C ASP A 352 -8.91 -21.08 0.29
N ARG A 353 -7.96 -21.45 -0.58
CA ARG A 353 -7.54 -20.58 -1.68
C ARG A 353 -8.74 -20.28 -2.56
N ILE A 354 -8.83 -19.04 -3.02
CA ILE A 354 -9.77 -18.67 -4.05
C ILE A 354 -9.47 -19.48 -5.32
N SER A 355 -10.47 -20.12 -5.92
CA SER A 355 -10.31 -20.74 -7.24
C SER A 355 -10.21 -19.68 -8.34
N ASP A 356 -9.45 -19.95 -9.40
CA ASP A 356 -9.25 -18.98 -10.49
C ASP A 356 -10.56 -18.55 -11.16
N GLU A 357 -11.57 -19.44 -11.20
CA GLU A 357 -12.91 -19.14 -11.70
C GLU A 357 -13.66 -18.12 -10.84
N GLU A 358 -13.62 -18.28 -9.51
CA GLU A 358 -14.24 -17.29 -8.63
C GLU A 358 -13.44 -15.97 -8.59
N ARG A 359 -12.12 -16.01 -8.84
CA ARG A 359 -11.31 -14.78 -9.02
C ARG A 359 -11.76 -14.04 -10.27
N GLN A 360 -11.86 -14.74 -11.38
CA GLN A 360 -12.26 -14.16 -12.65
C GLN A 360 -13.68 -13.58 -12.55
N ALA A 361 -14.62 -14.26 -11.88
CA ALA A 361 -15.96 -13.73 -11.66
C ALA A 361 -15.99 -12.44 -10.81
N ILE A 362 -15.14 -12.33 -9.78
CA ILE A 362 -14.96 -11.09 -9.00
C ILE A 362 -14.27 -10.01 -9.84
N TYR A 363 -13.30 -10.38 -10.68
CA TYR A 363 -12.58 -9.43 -11.53
C TYR A 363 -13.45 -8.90 -12.69
N ASP A 364 -14.24 -9.78 -13.31
CA ASP A 364 -15.21 -9.49 -14.36
C ASP A 364 -16.40 -8.68 -13.82
N SER A 365 -16.75 -8.86 -12.54
CA SER A 365 -17.68 -7.94 -11.86
C SER A 365 -17.08 -6.55 -11.62
N VAL A 366 -15.79 -6.35 -11.92
CA VAL A 366 -15.07 -5.07 -11.94
C VAL A 366 -14.57 -4.68 -13.34
N SER A 367 -15.46 -4.63 -14.35
CA SER A 367 -15.24 -3.79 -15.54
C SER A 367 -16.55 -3.48 -16.29
N PRO A 368 -16.72 -2.30 -16.92
CA PRO A 368 -16.68 -0.95 -16.38
C PRO A 368 -18.08 -0.28 -16.42
N ILE A 369 -18.40 0.54 -15.41
CA ILE A 369 -19.05 1.88 -15.45
C ILE A 369 -20.33 2.16 -16.31
N GLU A 370 -20.64 1.47 -17.39
CA GLU A 370 -21.77 1.81 -18.30
C GLU A 370 -23.15 1.59 -17.66
N GLN A 371 -23.28 0.64 -16.74
CA GLN A 371 -24.57 0.36 -16.08
C GLN A 371 -24.86 1.30 -14.91
N ALA A 372 -23.82 1.73 -14.17
CA ALA A 372 -23.96 2.74 -13.11
C ALA A 372 -24.23 4.15 -13.69
N MET A 373 -23.76 4.44 -14.91
CA MET A 373 -24.03 5.69 -15.63
C MET A 373 -25.49 5.84 -16.11
N ARG A 374 -26.29 4.77 -16.16
CA ARG A 374 -27.70 4.80 -16.60
C ARG A 374 -28.72 4.95 -15.47
N ALA A 375 -28.30 4.93 -14.21
CA ALA A 375 -29.19 5.28 -13.12
C ALA A 375 -29.49 6.78 -13.20
N PRO A 376 -30.75 7.20 -13.42
CA PRO A 376 -31.08 8.62 -13.39
C PRO A 376 -30.72 9.16 -12.02
N LEU A 377 -30.01 10.28 -11.96
CA LEU A 377 -29.92 11.08 -10.74
C LEU A 377 -31.37 11.34 -10.28
N ALA A 378 -31.75 10.73 -9.16
CA ALA A 378 -33.03 11.01 -8.54
C ALA A 378 -33.09 12.51 -8.26
N LYS A 379 -34.07 13.18 -8.87
CA LYS A 379 -34.33 14.62 -8.75
C LYS A 379 -34.73 15.01 -7.35
#